data_AF-A0A3D3NTT9-F1
#
_entry.id   AF-A0A3D3NTT9-F1
#
_cell.length_a   1.000
_cell.length_b   1.000
_cell.length_c   1.000
_cell.angle_alpha   90.00
_cell.angle_beta   90.00
_cell.angle_gamma   90.00
#
_symmetry.space_group_name_H-M   'P 1'
#
loop_
_entity.id
_entity.type
_entity.pdbx_description
1 polymer ?
#
loop_
_entity_poly.entity_id
_entity_poly.type
_entity_poly.pdbx_seq_one_letter_code
_entity_poly.pdbx_strand_id
1 'polypeptide(L)' 'MKCPRALLFLALAVCPLLAAAPPNVIYILADDLGYGDLGSYGQKLIRTPRLDRMAEQGMRFTQH' A
#
# COMPACT_ATOMS: atom_id res chain seq x y z
N MET A 1 -25.03 -42.89 -16.71
CA MET A 1 -23.69 -42.31 -17.02
C MET A 1 -23.85 -40.82 -17.22
N LYS A 2 -22.84 -40.02 -16.84
CA LYS A 2 -22.77 -38.54 -16.88
C LYS A 2 -23.26 -37.85 -15.60
N CYS A 3 -22.41 -37.91 -14.57
CA CYS A 3 -22.47 -37.00 -13.43
C CYS A 3 -21.80 -35.66 -13.86
N PRO A 4 -22.53 -34.53 -13.96
CA PRO A 4 -21.99 -33.27 -14.45
C PRO A 4 -21.16 -32.52 -13.37
N ARG A 5 -20.95 -33.14 -12.21
CA ARG A 5 -20.22 -32.56 -11.07
C ARG A 5 -18.71 -32.50 -11.26
N ALA A 6 -18.14 -33.27 -12.20
CA ALA A 6 -16.69 -33.30 -12.43
C ALA A 6 -16.15 -31.99 -13.02
N LEU A 7 -16.97 -31.21 -13.74
CA LEU A 7 -16.52 -29.99 -14.40
C LEU A 7 -16.40 -28.78 -13.44
N LEU A 8 -17.21 -28.74 -12.38
CA LEU A 8 -17.22 -27.62 -11.42
C LEU A 8 -16.03 -27.68 -10.43
N PHE A 9 -15.48 -28.87 -10.19
CA PHE A 9 -14.33 -29.05 -9.30
C PHE A 9 -12.98 -28.73 -9.96
N LEU A 10 -12.90 -28.68 -11.30
CA LEU A 10 -11.64 -28.42 -12.00
C LEU A 10 -11.27 -26.92 -12.04
N ALA A 11 -12.23 -26.01 -11.81
CA ALA A 11 -11.99 -24.58 -11.85
C ALA A 11 -11.30 -24.02 -10.58
N LEU A 12 -11.43 -24.69 -9.43
CA LEU A 12 -10.85 -24.21 -8.16
C LEU A 12 -9.39 -24.61 -7.94
N ALA A 13 -8.84 -25.54 -8.72
CA ALA A 13 -7.50 -26.09 -8.47
C ALA A 13 -6.36 -25.36 -9.22
N VAL A 14 -6.66 -24.31 -10.00
CA VAL A 14 -5.67 -23.69 -10.92
C VAL A 14 -5.11 -22.34 -10.42
N CYS A 15 -5.48 -21.84 -9.24
CA CYS A 15 -4.93 -20.56 -8.77
C CYS A 15 -4.68 -20.56 -7.25
N PRO A 16 -3.51 -20.10 -6.73
CA PRO A 16 -2.48 -19.28 -7.40
C PRO A 16 -1.04 -19.84 -7.29
N LEU A 17 -0.39 -20.09 -8.43
CA LEU A 17 1.07 -20.29 -8.51
C LEU A 17 1.81 -19.00 -8.93
N LEU A 18 1.20 -17.84 -8.70
CA LEU A 18 1.86 -16.54 -8.75
C LEU A 18 2.04 -16.07 -7.31
N ALA A 19 2.98 -16.69 -6.61
CA ALA A 19 3.52 -16.07 -5.41
C ALA A 19 4.18 -14.76 -5.84
N ALA A 20 3.54 -13.63 -5.53
CA ALA A 20 4.12 -12.33 -5.80
C ALA A 20 5.48 -12.25 -5.11
N ALA A 21 6.47 -11.66 -5.79
CA ALA A 21 7.75 -11.38 -5.16
C ALA A 21 7.49 -10.58 -3.87
N PRO A 22 8.26 -10.82 -2.79
CA PRO A 22 8.10 -10.04 -1.58
C PRO A 22 8.29 -8.56 -1.91
N PRO A 23 7.49 -7.66 -1.30
CA PRO A 23 7.65 -6.24 -1.54
C PRO A 23 8.99 -5.75 -1.01
N ASN A 24 9.57 -4.75 -1.68
CA ASN A 24 10.70 -4.02 -1.11
C ASN A 24 10.18 -3.08 -0.02
N VAL A 25 10.77 -3.14 1.16
CA VAL A 25 10.43 -2.25 2.28
C VAL A 25 11.53 -1.20 2.42
N ILE A 26 11.17 0.08 2.34
CA ILE A 26 12.07 1.21 2.54
C ILE A 26 11.62 1.95 3.80
N TYR A 27 12.51 2.05 4.79
CA TYR A 27 12.29 2.84 5.99
C TYR A 27 13.06 4.16 5.90
N ILE A 28 12.33 5.26 5.93
CA ILE A 28 12.88 6.62 5.86
C ILE A 28 12.69 7.25 7.23
N LEU A 29 13.79 7.58 7.89
CA LEU A 29 13.81 8.33 9.14
C LEU A 29 14.30 9.75 8.85
N ALA A 30 13.53 10.75 9.29
CA ALA A 30 13.93 12.15 9.26
C ALA A 30 14.27 12.60 10.69
N ASP A 31 15.40 13.30 10.83
CA ASP A 31 15.83 13.88 12.08
C ASP A 31 15.19 15.26 12.28
N ASP A 32 14.75 15.55 13.51
CA ASP A 32 14.11 16.82 13.90
C ASP A 32 12.94 17.32 13.01
N LEU A 33 12.26 16.42 12.30
CA LEU A 33 11.09 16.78 11.47
C LEU A 33 9.85 16.96 12.35
N GLY A 34 9.35 18.18 12.45
CA GLY A 34 8.15 18.50 13.21
C GLY A 34 6.86 18.07 12.50
N TYR A 35 5.82 17.76 13.28
CA TYR A 35 4.50 17.38 12.74
C TYR A 35 3.91 18.46 11.80
N GLY A 36 4.15 19.73 12.12
CA GLY A 36 3.67 20.88 11.34
C GLY A 36 4.53 21.27 10.15
N ASP A 37 5.57 20.50 9.80
CA ASP A 37 6.50 20.88 8.74
C ASP A 37 6.08 20.39 7.35
N LEU A 38 5.21 19.37 7.28
CA LEU A 38 4.75 18.80 6.02
C LEU A 38 3.43 19.40 5.56
N GLY A 39 3.32 19.65 4.25
CA GLY A 39 2.10 20.12 3.61
C GLY A 39 0.89 19.21 3.90
N SER A 40 1.11 17.89 3.94
CA SER A 40 0.09 16.90 4.33
C SER A 40 -0.50 17.09 5.74
N TYR A 41 0.15 17.86 6.62
CA TYR A 41 -0.35 18.22 7.95
C TYR A 41 -0.85 19.67 8.05
N GLY A 42 -1.03 20.38 6.93
CA GLY A 42 -1.68 21.70 6.86
C GLY A 42 -0.72 22.90 6.74
N GLN A 43 0.56 22.63 6.67
CA GLN A 43 1.62 23.61 6.42
C GLN A 43 1.48 24.25 5.02
N LYS A 44 1.97 25.49 4.81
CA LYS A 44 1.83 26.22 3.52
C LYS A 44 3.09 26.86 2.90
N LEU A 45 4.23 26.90 3.60
CA LEU A 45 5.42 27.68 3.20
C LEU A 45 6.46 26.84 2.45
N ILE A 46 7.08 25.88 3.15
CA ILE A 46 7.90 24.76 2.66
C ILE A 46 7.07 23.87 1.73
N ARG A 47 7.60 23.55 0.55
CA ARG A 47 6.94 22.67 -0.41
C ARG A 47 7.44 21.23 -0.25
N THR A 48 6.56 20.30 0.11
CA THR A 48 6.89 18.87 0.31
C THR A 48 6.17 17.92 -0.66
N PRO A 49 6.12 18.21 -1.98
CA PRO A 49 5.16 17.59 -2.90
C PRO A 49 5.32 16.07 -3.07
N ARG A 50 6.50 15.50 -2.77
CA ARG A 50 6.71 14.05 -2.79
C ARG A 50 6.11 13.38 -1.56
N LEU A 51 6.30 13.97 -0.38
CA LEU A 51 5.75 13.47 0.89
C LEU A 51 4.24 13.66 0.93
N ASP A 52 3.75 14.80 0.40
CA ASP A 52 2.33 15.08 0.29
C ASP A 52 1.63 14.04 -0.61
N ARG A 53 2.21 13.73 -1.78
CA ARG A 53 1.72 12.66 -2.65
C ARG A 53 1.75 11.29 -1.98
N MET A 54 2.81 10.97 -1.23
CA MET A 54 2.90 9.70 -0.49
C MET A 54 1.78 9.60 0.55
N ALA A 55 1.44 10.69 1.23
CA ALA A 55 0.32 10.73 2.18
C ALA A 55 -1.05 10.60 1.49
N GLU A 56 -1.23 11.17 0.30
CA GLU A 56 -2.46 11.04 -0.50
C GLU A 56 -2.66 9.64 -1.09
N GLN A 57 -1.58 9.00 -1.55
CA GLN A 57 -1.61 7.67 -2.17
C GLN A 57 -1.56 6.53 -1.16
N GLY A 58 -1.22 6.83 0.09
CA GLY A 58 -1.02 5.86 1.14
C GLY A 58 -1.89 6.13 2.37
N MET A 59 -1.33 5.82 3.53
CA MET A 59 -1.94 6.06 4.82
C MET A 59 -1.15 7.12 5.57
N ARG A 60 -1.86 8.08 6.17
CA ARG A 60 -1.28 9.13 7.02
C ARG A 60 -1.76 8.94 8.46
N PHE A 61 -0.84 8.91 9.41
CA PHE A 61 -1.15 8.86 10.82
C PHE A 61 -1.29 10.28 11.37
N THR A 62 -2.35 10.56 12.12
CA THR A 62 -2.63 11.92 12.63
C THR A 62 -2.57 12.00 14.16
N GLN A 63 -2.24 10.90 14.83
CA GLN A 63 -2.13 10.80 16.28
C GLN A 63 -1.07 9.75 16.63
N HIS A 64 -0.31 10.02 17.69
CA HIS A 64 0.76 9.17 18.22
C HIS A 64 0.52 8.91 19.70
#